data_AF-A0A9D5TPE8-F1
#
_entry.id   AF-A0A9D5TPE8-F1
#
_cell.length_a   1.000
_cell.length_b   1.000
_cell.length_c   1.000
_cell.angle_alpha   90.00
_cell.angle_beta   90.00
_cell.angle_gamma   90.00
#
_symmetry.space_group_name_H-M   'P 1'
#
loop_
_entity.id
_entity.type
_entity.pdbx_description
1 polymer ?
#
loop_
_entity_poly.entity_id
_entity_poly.type
_entity_poly.pdbx_seq_one_letter_code
_entity_poly.pdbx_strand_id
1 'polypeptide(L)'
;MNLGDGIVLLTGWLLSPGYGFLAAAVGSALADVLSGYLLYAPVTFLIKGSMAVVAGFVFRRLSNKIGDIPGRIVSCLSAELLMVLGYYVFEGFLYGFIPSTVNILPNAAQGIAGMILGLVLIQIFEKQNIKMQ
;
A
#
# COMPACT_ATOMS: atom_id res chain seq x y z
N MET A 1 2.93 -10.83 7.74
CA MET A 1 3.26 -10.45 6.34
C MET A 1 1.99 -10.49 5.51
N ASN A 2 1.53 -9.34 5.03
CA ASN A 2 0.39 -9.20 4.13
C ASN A 2 0.92 -8.96 2.70
N LEU A 3 0.93 -10.02 1.87
CA LEU A 3 1.35 -9.94 0.45
C LEU A 3 0.37 -9.12 -0.41
N GLY A 4 -0.76 -8.68 0.14
CA GLY A 4 -1.76 -7.86 -0.53
C GLY A 4 -1.31 -6.45 -0.90
N ASP A 5 -0.12 -6.01 -0.47
CA ASP A 5 0.36 -4.63 -0.70
C ASP A 5 0.55 -4.32 -2.19
N GLY A 6 0.90 -5.33 -3.00
CA GLY A 6 0.89 -5.16 -4.45
C GLY A 6 -0.50 -4.81 -5.00
N ILE A 7 -1.56 -5.40 -4.45
CA ILE A 7 -2.95 -5.10 -4.83
C ILE A 7 -3.34 -3.71 -4.33
N VAL A 8 -2.94 -3.32 -3.12
CA VAL A 8 -3.18 -1.97 -2.58
C VAL A 8 -2.56 -0.91 -3.49
N LEU A 9 -1.29 -1.07 -3.89
CA LEU A 9 -0.61 -0.17 -4.81
C LEU A 9 -1.30 -0.11 -6.18
N LEU A 10 -1.70 -1.27 -6.72
CA LEU A 10 -2.46 -1.35 -7.98
C LEU A 10 -3.78 -0.58 -7.92
N THR A 11 -4.55 -0.74 -6.85
CA THR A 11 -5.82 -0.02 -6.70
C THR A 11 -5.60 1.49 -6.67
N GLY A 12 -4.50 1.96 -6.07
CA GLY A 12 -4.11 3.37 -6.09
C GLY A 12 -3.81 3.90 -7.50
N TRP A 13 -3.20 3.08 -8.35
CA TRP A 13 -2.88 3.47 -9.73
C TRP A 13 -4.06 3.33 -10.70
N LEU A 14 -4.90 2.32 -10.51
CA LEU A 14 -5.98 1.98 -11.44
C LEU A 14 -7.28 2.72 -11.16
N LEU A 15 -7.59 2.98 -9.89
CA LEU A 15 -8.87 3.54 -9.48
C LEU A 15 -8.75 5.03 -9.15
N SER A 16 -9.89 5.73 -9.15
CA SER A 16 -9.95 7.09 -8.60
C SER A 16 -9.67 7.07 -7.08
N PRO A 17 -9.20 8.19 -6.48
CA PRO A 17 -8.74 8.21 -5.08
C PRO A 17 -9.73 7.61 -4.06
N GLY A 18 -11.03 7.90 -4.18
CA GLY A 18 -12.04 7.37 -3.27
C GLY A 18 -12.27 5.85 -3.42
N TYR A 19 -12.37 5.37 -4.66
CA TYR A 19 -12.53 3.93 -4.93
C TYR A 19 -11.26 3.14 -4.62
N GLY A 20 -10.08 3.70 -4.89
CA GLY A 20 -8.78 3.12 -4.52
C GLY A 20 -8.63 3.00 -3.01
N PHE A 21 -8.98 4.05 -2.27
CA PHE A 21 -8.99 4.02 -0.81
C PHE A 21 -9.89 2.89 -0.30
N LEU A 22 -11.16 2.85 -0.71
CA LEU A 22 -12.11 1.87 -0.20
C LEU A 22 -11.75 0.44 -0.60
N ALA A 23 -11.32 0.21 -1.83
CA ALA A 23 -10.91 -1.12 -2.30
C ALA A 23 -9.73 -1.66 -1.48
N ALA A 24 -8.69 -0.85 -1.27
CA ALA A 24 -7.54 -1.21 -0.46
C ALA A 24 -7.91 -1.40 1.03
N ALA A 25 -8.59 -0.40 1.60
CA ALA A 25 -8.93 -0.37 3.03
C ALA A 25 -9.84 -1.54 3.43
N VAL A 26 -10.92 -1.75 2.67
CA VAL A 26 -11.88 -2.84 2.95
C VAL A 26 -11.24 -4.19 2.71
N GLY A 27 -10.53 -4.37 1.59
CA GLY A 27 -9.88 -5.64 1.27
C GLY A 27 -8.86 -6.06 2.33
N SER A 28 -8.00 -5.13 2.75
CA SER A 28 -7.00 -5.43 3.78
C SER A 28 -7.59 -5.59 5.17
N ALA A 29 -8.59 -4.79 5.57
CA ALA A 29 -9.25 -4.96 6.85
C ALA A 29 -9.99 -6.30 6.95
N LEU A 30 -10.66 -6.72 5.86
CA LEU A 30 -11.29 -8.04 5.80
C LEU A 30 -10.25 -9.17 5.90
N ALA A 31 -9.10 -9.02 5.25
CA ALA A 31 -8.01 -10.00 5.36
C ALA A 31 -7.55 -10.15 6.82
N ASP A 32 -7.43 -9.06 7.56
CA ASP A 32 -7.08 -9.09 9.00
C ASP A 32 -8.17 -9.76 9.84
N VAL A 33 -9.44 -9.45 9.59
CA VAL A 33 -10.57 -10.08 10.28
C VAL A 33 -10.58 -11.59 10.07
N LEU A 34 -10.46 -12.04 8.82
CA LEU A 34 -10.46 -13.45 8.46
C LEU A 34 -9.23 -14.20 8.99
N SER A 35 -8.11 -13.49 9.17
CA SER A 35 -6.87 -14.04 9.71
C SER A 35 -6.82 -14.03 11.26
N GLY A 36 -7.87 -13.53 11.92
CA GLY A 36 -7.96 -13.46 13.39
C GLY A 36 -7.30 -12.24 14.02
N TYR A 37 -6.79 -11.29 13.24
CA TYR A 37 -6.14 -10.06 13.71
C TYR A 37 -7.14 -8.89 13.81
N LEU A 38 -8.26 -9.12 14.52
CA LEU A 38 -9.37 -8.16 14.59
C LEU A 38 -8.96 -6.76 15.12
N LEU A 39 -8.02 -6.73 16.06
CA LEU A 39 -7.48 -5.48 16.62
C LEU A 39 -6.77 -4.62 15.57
N TYR A 40 -6.17 -5.25 14.56
CA TYR A 40 -5.44 -4.55 13.50
C TYR A 40 -6.36 -4.06 12.37
N ALA A 41 -7.55 -4.65 12.21
CA ALA A 41 -8.45 -4.31 11.11
C ALA A 41 -8.77 -2.80 10.98
N PRO A 42 -9.06 -2.03 12.06
CA PRO A 42 -9.33 -0.60 11.95
C PRO A 42 -8.11 0.22 11.53
N VAL A 43 -6.91 -0.13 12.03
CA VAL A 43 -5.70 0.61 11.68
C VAL A 43 -5.22 0.24 10.28
N THR A 44 -5.32 -1.04 9.90
CA THR A 44 -5.03 -1.53 8.55
C THR A 44 -5.95 -0.88 7.53
N PHE A 45 -7.24 -0.71 7.85
CA PHE A 45 -8.17 0.03 7.00
C PHE A 45 -7.63 1.44 6.69
N LEU A 46 -7.25 2.19 7.72
CA LEU A 46 -6.73 3.55 7.57
C LEU A 46 -5.38 3.60 6.84
N ILE A 47 -4.44 2.72 7.23
CA ILE A 47 -3.10 2.66 6.63
C ILE A 47 -3.21 2.30 5.14
N LYS A 48 -3.86 1.17 4.82
CA LYS A 48 -3.91 0.63 3.45
C LYS A 48 -4.74 1.50 2.52
N GLY A 49 -5.84 2.08 3.02
CA GLY A 49 -6.58 3.10 2.28
C GLY A 49 -5.71 4.31 1.95
N SER A 50 -4.99 4.84 2.95
CA SER A 50 -4.09 5.99 2.77
C SER A 50 -2.94 5.67 1.82
N MET A 51 -2.38 4.46 1.88
CA MET A 51 -1.37 3.97 0.94
C MET A 51 -1.86 4.06 -0.50
N ALA A 52 -3.06 3.56 -0.79
CA ALA A 52 -3.64 3.60 -2.14
C ALA A 52 -3.82 5.05 -2.64
N VAL A 53 -4.31 5.95 -1.78
CA VAL A 53 -4.46 7.38 -2.12
C VAL A 53 -3.10 8.03 -2.41
N VAL A 54 -2.10 7.80 -1.55
CA VAL A 54 -0.76 8.35 -1.72
C VAL A 54 -0.10 7.81 -2.98
N ALA A 55 -0.17 6.49 -3.22
CA ALA A 55 0.37 5.86 -4.42
C ALA A 55 -0.25 6.45 -5.69
N GLY A 56 -1.58 6.57 -5.74
CA GLY A 56 -2.28 7.16 -6.88
C GLY A 56 -1.95 8.63 -7.10
N PHE A 57 -1.94 9.43 -6.04
CA PHE A 57 -1.68 10.87 -6.12
C PHE A 57 -0.24 11.18 -6.55
N VAL A 58 0.75 10.53 -5.91
CA VAL A 58 2.17 10.71 -6.22
C VAL A 58 2.46 10.26 -7.65
N PHE A 59 1.90 9.11 -8.06
CA PHE A 59 2.05 8.62 -9.43
C PHE A 59 1.53 9.64 -10.45
N ARG A 60 0.29 10.13 -10.32
CA ARG A 60 -0.31 11.11 -11.26
C ARG A 60 0.47 12.43 -11.34
N ARG A 61 1.10 12.85 -10.23
CA ARG A 61 1.92 14.08 -10.16
C ARG A 61 3.29 13.91 -10.81
N LEU A 62 3.85 12.71 -10.78
CA LEU A 62 5.22 12.44 -11.21
C LEU A 62 5.31 11.77 -12.59
N SER A 63 4.32 10.97 -13.00
CA SER A 63 4.33 10.25 -14.27
C SER A 63 4.58 11.19 -15.46
N ASN A 64 3.90 12.34 -15.47
CA ASN A 64 4.05 13.37 -16.50
C ASN A 64 5.41 14.11 -16.46
N LYS A 65 6.16 14.03 -15.36
CA LYS A 65 7.43 14.75 -15.17
C LYS A 65 8.66 13.87 -15.39
N ILE A 66 8.60 12.62 -14.92
CA ILE A 66 9.74 11.70 -14.87
C ILE A 66 9.47 10.35 -15.55
N GLY A 67 8.29 10.19 -16.18
CA GLY A 67 7.87 8.95 -16.83
C GLY A 67 7.13 7.99 -15.90
N ASP A 68 6.41 7.03 -16.49
CA ASP A 68 5.51 6.13 -15.77
C ASP A 68 6.24 5.20 -14.79
N ILE A 69 7.28 4.49 -15.22
CA ILE A 69 7.99 3.54 -14.36
C ILE A 69 8.68 4.26 -13.17
N PRO A 70 9.48 5.33 -13.37
CA PRO A 70 10.05 6.07 -12.26
C PRO A 70 8.99 6.70 -11.34
N GLY A 71 7.90 7.22 -11.91
CA GLY A 71 6.76 7.75 -11.16
C GLY A 71 6.11 6.69 -10.27
N ARG A 72 5.92 5.47 -10.77
CA ARG A 72 5.39 4.34 -9.99
C ARG A 72 6.32 3.96 -8.86
N ILE A 73 7.63 3.84 -9.10
CA ILE A 73 8.61 3.51 -8.06
C ILE A 73 8.57 4.53 -6.92
N VAL A 74 8.60 5.83 -7.23
CA VAL A 74 8.54 6.89 -6.20
C VAL A 74 7.21 6.84 -5.44
N SER A 75 6.11 6.55 -6.13
CA SER A 75 4.79 6.40 -5.50
C SER A 75 4.72 5.19 -4.55
N CYS A 76 5.32 4.05 -4.93
CA CYS A 76 5.44 2.88 -4.06
C CYS A 76 6.24 3.22 -2.81
N LEU A 77 7.43 3.79 -2.97
CA LEU A 77 8.29 4.15 -1.84
C LEU A 77 7.57 5.09 -0.86
N SER A 78 6.81 6.05 -1.39
CA SER A 78 6.04 6.99 -0.58
C SER A 78 4.91 6.29 0.21
N ALA A 79 4.19 5.37 -0.43
CA ALA A 79 3.12 4.59 0.20
C ALA A 79 3.67 3.58 1.22
N GLU A 80 4.75 2.87 0.90
CA GLU A 80 5.39 1.91 1.80
C GLU A 80 6.01 2.58 3.02
N LEU A 81 6.57 3.78 2.87
CA LEU A 81 7.03 4.56 4.02
C LEU A 81 5.86 4.91 4.97
N LEU A 82 4.72 5.31 4.42
CA LEU A 82 3.51 5.54 5.21
C LEU A 82 3.08 4.28 5.95
N MET A 83 3.14 3.13 5.29
CA MET A 83 2.79 1.84 5.87
C MET A 83 3.66 1.48 7.07
N VAL A 84 4.99 1.49 6.87
CA VAL A 84 5.96 1.12 7.89
C VAL A 84 5.85 2.04 9.11
N LEU A 85 5.74 3.36 8.88
CA LEU A 85 5.57 4.33 9.95
C LEU A 85 4.21 4.18 10.65
N GLY A 86 3.14 3.93 9.89
CA GLY A 86 1.79 3.75 10.42
C GLY A 86 1.71 2.56 11.38
N TYR A 87 2.24 1.40 10.98
CA TYR A 87 2.27 0.23 11.85
C TYR A 87 3.20 0.43 13.05
N TYR A 88 4.38 1.04 12.86
CA TYR A 88 5.28 1.34 13.96
C TYR A 88 4.64 2.24 15.02
N VAL A 89 3.94 3.30 14.61
CA VAL A 89 3.25 4.20 15.54
C VAL A 89 2.12 3.47 16.28
N PHE A 90 1.30 2.70 15.56
CA PHE A 90 0.21 1.94 16.15
C PHE A 90 0.70 0.91 17.18
N GLU A 91 1.67 0.08 16.78
CA GLU A 91 2.27 -0.91 17.66
C GLU A 91 3.01 -0.25 18.82
N GLY A 92 3.62 0.92 18.60
CA GLY A 92 4.28 1.69 19.64
C GLY A 92 3.32 2.12 20.75
N PHE A 93 2.07 2.44 20.42
CA PHE A 93 1.02 2.70 21.41
C PHE A 93 0.48 1.43 22.09
N LEU A 94 0.49 0.28 21.40
CA LEU A 94 -0.01 -0.98 21.97
C LEU A 94 1.01 -1.72 22.85
N TYR A 95 2.27 -1.76 22.41
CA TYR A 95 3.32 -2.62 22.97
C TYR A 95 4.56 -1.84 23.43
N GLY A 96 4.63 -0.54 23.12
CA GLY A 96 5.75 0.35 23.43
C GLY A 96 6.69 0.57 22.24
N PHE A 97 7.13 1.82 22.05
CA PHE A 97 7.93 2.22 20.88
C PHE A 97 9.24 1.45 20.70
N ILE A 98 9.98 1.19 21.80
CA ILE A 98 11.25 0.45 21.71
C ILE A 98 11.01 -1.00 21.23
N PRO A 99 10.12 -1.79 21.86
CA PRO A 99 9.76 -3.11 21.36
C PRO A 99 9.28 -3.12 19.91
N SER A 100 8.46 -2.15 19.49
CA SER A 100 7.87 -2.12 18.15
C SER A 100 8.87 -1.89 17.02
N THR A 101 10.10 -1.44 17.32
CA THR A 101 11.15 -1.28 16.28
C THR A 101 11.48 -2.59 15.56
N VAL A 102 11.26 -3.75 16.21
CA VAL A 102 11.50 -5.07 15.59
C VAL A 102 10.62 -5.33 14.37
N ASN A 103 9.46 -4.67 14.28
CA ASN A 103 8.50 -4.86 13.19
C ASN A 103 8.75 -3.92 12.00
N ILE A 104 9.64 -2.94 12.13
CA ILE A 104 10.01 -2.03 11.02
C ILE A 104 10.60 -2.83 9.85
N LEU A 105 11.55 -3.72 10.13
CA LEU A 105 12.24 -4.49 9.09
C LEU A 105 11.32 -5.52 8.40
N PRO A 106 10.50 -6.32 9.11
CA PRO A 106 9.46 -7.16 8.51
C PRO A 106 8.46 -6.38 7.65
N ASN A 107 7.98 -5.23 8.12
CA ASN A 107 7.05 -4.40 7.34
C ASN A 107 7.74 -3.81 6.10
N ALA A 108 9.00 -3.36 6.19
CA ALA A 108 9.75 -2.90 5.04
C ALA A 108 9.97 -4.02 4.00
N ALA A 109 10.32 -5.24 4.44
CA ALA A 109 10.47 -6.39 3.56
C ALA A 109 9.15 -6.76 2.86
N GLN A 110 8.03 -6.72 3.59
CA GLN A 110 6.69 -6.88 3.03
C GLN A 110 6.40 -5.82 1.97
N GLY A 111 6.71 -4.56 2.25
CA GLY A 111 6.49 -3.47 1.31
C GLY A 111 7.29 -3.58 0.03
N ILE A 112 8.54 -4.04 0.12
CA ILE A 112 9.37 -4.32 -1.07
C ILE A 112 8.75 -5.45 -1.91
N ALA A 113 8.29 -6.53 -1.28
CA ALA A 113 7.61 -7.61 -1.98
C ALA A 113 6.31 -7.13 -2.64
N GLY A 114 5.53 -6.29 -1.95
CA GLY A 114 4.33 -5.64 -2.47
C GLY A 114 4.62 -4.75 -3.68
N MET A 115 5.65 -3.91 -3.61
CA MET A 115 6.10 -3.07 -4.72
C MET A 115 6.47 -3.89 -5.95
N ILE A 116 7.25 -4.96 -5.80
CA ILE A 116 7.64 -5.83 -6.92
C ILE A 116 6.39 -6.43 -7.56
N LEU A 117 5.49 -6.99 -6.75
CA LEU A 117 4.25 -7.59 -7.21
C LEU A 117 3.36 -6.57 -7.94
N GLY A 118 3.18 -5.37 -7.38
CA GLY A 118 2.38 -4.31 -7.98
C GLY A 118 2.93 -3.86 -9.34
N LEU A 119 4.26 -3.67 -9.44
CA LEU A 119 4.91 -3.29 -10.70
C LEU A 119 4.78 -4.38 -11.77
N VAL A 120 4.92 -5.65 -11.41
CA VAL A 120 4.71 -6.77 -12.35
C VAL A 120 3.27 -6.81 -12.83
N LEU A 121 2.32 -6.73 -11.89
CA LEU A 121 0.89 -6.81 -12.22
C LEU A 121 0.46 -5.65 -13.12
N ILE A 122 0.89 -4.42 -12.85
CA ILE A 122 0.44 -3.30 -13.70
C ILE A 122 0.94 -3.43 -15.14
N GLN A 123 2.16 -3.93 -15.35
CA GLN A 123 2.66 -4.20 -16.70
C GLN A 123 1.82 -5.26 -17.43
N ILE A 124 1.24 -6.22 -16.70
CA ILE A 124 0.31 -7.19 -17.27
C ILE A 124 -1.02 -6.51 -17.64
N PHE A 125 -1.55 -5.65 -16.77
CA PHE A 125 -2.79 -4.91 -17.02
C PHE A 125 -2.66 -3.95 -18.22
N GLU A 126 -1.54 -3.24 -18.34
CA GLU A 126 -1.26 -2.33 -19.45
C GLU A 126 -1.18 -3.07 -20.80
N LYS A 127 -0.63 -4.29 -20.82
CA LYS A 127 -0.63 -5.15 -22.01
C LYS A 127 -2.02 -5.60 -22.46
N GLN A 128 -3.02 -5.54 -21.57
CA GLN A 128 -4.41 -5.96 -21.85
C GLN A 128 -5.32 -4.79 -22.26
N ASN A 129 -4.77 -3.60 -22.56
CA ASN A 129 -5.52 -2.42 -23.01
C ASN A 129 -6.60 -1.92 -22.02
N ILE A 130 -6.44 -2.24 -20.73
CA ILE A 130 -7.31 -1.73 -19.67
C ILE A 130 -6.97 -0.25 -19.49
N LYS A 131 -7.86 0.63 -19.96
CA LYS A 131 -7.69 2.09 -19.88
C LYS A 131 -7.56 2.50 -18.41
N MET A 132 -6.36 2.94 -18.05
CA MET A 132 -6.04 3.63 -16.82
C MET A 132 -6.79 4.98 -16.80
N GLN A 133 -7.53 5.29 -15.73
CA GLN A 133 -8.27 6.55 -15.59
C GLN A 133 -7.40 7.75 -15.19
#